data_AF-A0A962QJA7-F1
#
_entry.id   AF-A0A962QJA7-F1
#
_cell.length_a   1.000
_cell.length_b   1.000
_cell.length_c   1.000
_cell.angle_alpha   90.00
_cell.angle_beta   90.00
_cell.angle_gamma   90.00
#
_symmetry.space_group_name_H-M   'P 1'
#
loop_
_entity.id
_entity.type
_entity.pdbx_description
1 polymer ?
#
loop_
_entity_poly.entity_id
_entity_poly.type
_entity_poly.pdbx_seq_one_letter_code
_entity_poly.pdbx_strand_id
1 'polypeptide(L)'
;MSAAEELENLQEKMNWHWRNSMRVVRFFAFDARAAFIGVFLLFRLTSWRLWLIFIVNLVFFRYLENKGLTVPAAMRNLRAWVVGVERPGWVAVKRRKFMDYG
;
A
#
# COMPACT_ATOMS: atom_id res chain seq x y z
N MET A 1 -12.96 -37.46 -12.08
CA MET A 1 -11.69 -36.71 -12.08
C MET A 1 -10.59 -37.68 -12.44
N SER A 2 -9.68 -37.27 -13.33
CA SER A 2 -8.54 -38.08 -13.73
C SER A 2 -7.50 -38.10 -12.61
N ALA A 3 -6.75 -39.19 -12.45
CA ALA A 3 -5.68 -39.29 -11.45
C ALA A 3 -4.61 -38.19 -11.58
N ALA A 4 -4.41 -37.66 -12.80
CA ALA A 4 -3.52 -36.53 -13.04
C ALA A 4 -4.05 -35.23 -12.41
N GLU A 5 -5.36 -34.97 -12.49
CA GLU A 5 -6.00 -33.78 -11.91
C GLU A 5 -5.92 -33.79 -10.37
N GLU A 6 -5.92 -34.98 -9.76
CA GLU A 6 -5.77 -35.13 -8.31
C GLU A 6 -4.35 -34.78 -7.84
N LEU A 7 -3.32 -35.18 -8.60
CA LEU A 7 -1.92 -34.85 -8.30
C LEU A 7 -1.65 -33.34 -8.41
N GLU A 8 -2.18 -32.69 -9.45
CA GLU A 8 -2.06 -31.24 -9.63
C GLU A 8 -2.72 -30.48 -8.47
N ASN A 9 -3.93 -30.89 -8.06
CA ASN A 9 -4.62 -30.29 -6.91
C ASN A 9 -3.85 -30.45 -5.60
N LEU A 10 -3.20 -31.59 -5.37
CA LEU A 10 -2.38 -31.81 -4.18
C LEU A 10 -1.14 -30.91 -4.19
N GLN A 11 -0.49 -30.78 -5.35
CA GLN A 11 0.66 -29.90 -5.53
C GLN A 11 0.27 -28.43 -5.34
N GLU A 12 -0.90 -28.02 -5.84
CA GLU A 12 -1.43 -26.67 -5.65
C GLU A 12 -1.75 -26.38 -4.18
N LYS A 13 -2.39 -27.33 -3.47
CA LYS A 13 -2.63 -27.23 -2.02
C LYS A 13 -1.33 -27.12 -1.21
N MET A 14 -0.31 -27.89 -1.57
CA MET A 14 1.02 -27.79 -0.94
C MET A 14 1.67 -26.42 -1.18
N ASN A 15 1.38 -25.78 -2.32
CA ASN A 15 1.86 -24.45 -2.67
C ASN A 15 1.01 -23.31 -2.08
N TRP A 16 -0.09 -23.59 -1.36
CA TRP A 16 -0.89 -22.55 -0.71
C TRP A 16 -0.09 -21.86 0.39
N HIS A 17 0.28 -20.61 0.10
CA HIS A 17 0.97 -19.74 1.04
C HIS A 17 0.14 -18.48 1.26
N TRP A 18 0.13 -17.95 2.49
CA TRP A 18 -0.55 -16.70 2.83
C TRP A 18 -0.09 -15.52 1.93
N ARG A 19 1.15 -15.58 1.43
CA ARG A 19 1.74 -14.65 0.45
C ARG A 19 1.01 -14.63 -0.90
N ASN A 20 0.41 -15.75 -1.32
CA ASN A 20 -0.26 -15.88 -2.62
C ASN A 20 -1.64 -15.20 -2.65
N SER A 21 -2.14 -14.76 -1.49
CA SER A 21 -3.42 -14.07 -1.41
C SER A 21 -3.42 -12.68 -2.06
N MET A 22 -2.25 -12.07 -2.30
CA MET A 22 -2.06 -10.68 -2.79
C MET A 22 -2.83 -9.61 -1.99
N ARG A 23 -3.46 -9.97 -0.87
CA ARG A 23 -4.24 -9.05 -0.04
C ARG A 23 -3.31 -8.22 0.81
N VAL A 24 -3.63 -6.94 0.96
CA VAL A 24 -2.93 -6.06 1.89
C VAL A 24 -3.18 -6.56 3.31
N VAL A 25 -2.14 -6.59 4.15
CA VAL A 25 -2.27 -6.97 5.56
C VAL A 25 -3.16 -5.94 6.26
N ARG A 26 -4.25 -6.41 6.86
CA ARG A 26 -5.22 -5.55 7.57
C ARG A 26 -5.08 -5.75 9.07
N PHE A 27 -5.15 -4.65 9.81
CA PHE A 27 -5.30 -4.64 11.26
C PHE A 27 -6.76 -4.27 11.58
N PHE A 28 -7.56 -5.26 11.99
CA PHE A 28 -9.02 -5.17 12.07
C PHE A 28 -9.63 -4.70 10.74
N ALA A 29 -10.12 -3.46 10.68
CA ALA A 29 -10.72 -2.86 9.49
C ALA A 29 -9.75 -1.97 8.68
N PHE A 30 -8.57 -1.64 9.22
CA PHE A 30 -7.64 -0.67 8.64
C PHE A 30 -6.41 -1.34 8.02
N ASP A 31 -5.68 -0.62 7.15
CA ASP A 31 -4.37 -1.06 6.67
C ASP A 31 -3.40 -1.19 7.87
N ALA A 32 -2.70 -2.32 7.98
CA ALA A 32 -1.78 -2.57 9.09
C ALA A 32 -0.67 -1.51 9.22
N ARG A 33 -0.31 -0.84 8.11
CA ARG A 33 0.69 0.25 8.12
C ARG A 33 0.19 1.50 8.86
N ALA A 34 -1.11 1.74 8.88
CA ALA A 34 -1.69 2.85 9.64
C ALA A 34 -1.60 2.63 11.16
N ALA A 35 -1.52 1.36 11.60
CA ALA A 35 -1.41 1.02 13.02
C ALA A 35 -0.03 1.37 13.63
N PHE A 36 0.97 1.77 12.83
CA PHE A 36 2.32 2.10 13.32
C PHE A 36 2.32 3.19 14.39
N ILE A 37 1.47 4.21 14.26
CA ILE A 37 1.34 5.26 15.29
C ILE A 37 0.79 4.71 16.60
N GLY A 38 0.01 3.62 16.55
CA GLY A 38 -0.48 2.92 17.73
C GLY A 38 0.63 2.33 18.60
N VAL A 39 1.85 2.15 18.07
CA VAL A 39 3.00 1.69 18.88
C VAL A 39 3.34 2.72 19.98
N PHE A 40 3.15 4.02 19.73
CA PHE A 40 3.40 5.05 20.75
C PHE A 40 2.42 4.98 21.92
N LEU A 41 1.21 4.47 21.70
CA LEU A 41 0.24 4.25 22.80
C LEU A 41 0.75 3.21 23.79
N LEU A 42 1.53 2.20 23.34
CA LEU A 42 2.08 1.17 24.22
C LEU A 42 3.01 1.75 25.30
N PHE A 43 3.73 2.83 24.99
CA PHE A 43 4.61 3.49 25.96
C PHE A 43 3.87 4.37 26.96
N ARG A 44 2.68 4.88 26.60
CA ARG A 44 1.91 5.80 27.45
C ARG A 44 0.41 5.76 27.14
N LEU A 45 -0.24 4.70 27.63
CA LEU A 45 -1.66 4.43 27.38
C LEU A 45 -2.61 5.50 27.94
N THR A 46 -2.26 6.18 29.03
CA THR A 46 -3.12 7.20 29.67
C THR A 46 -3.05 8.58 29.00
N SER A 47 -2.12 8.80 28.06
CA SER A 47 -1.98 10.13 27.44
C SER A 47 -3.08 10.40 26.42
N TRP A 48 -4.01 11.30 26.77
CA TRP A 48 -5.08 11.75 25.87
C TRP A 48 -4.56 12.32 24.54
N ARG A 49 -3.41 13.00 24.56
CA ARG A 49 -2.76 13.55 23.36
C ARG A 49 -2.39 12.47 22.34
N LEU A 50 -1.89 11.33 22.80
CA LEU A 50 -1.52 10.21 21.94
C LEU A 50 -2.76 9.53 21.36
N TRP A 51 -3.81 9.39 22.16
CA TRP A 51 -5.10 8.89 21.68
C TRP A 51 -5.71 9.78 20.60
N LEU A 52 -5.66 11.10 20.77
CA LEU A 52 -6.14 12.05 19.78
C LEU A 52 -5.38 11.90 18.46
N ILE A 53 -4.05 11.87 18.51
CA ILE A 53 -3.19 11.68 17.33
C ILE A 53 -3.50 10.35 16.64
N PHE A 54 -3.67 9.27 17.42
CA PHE A 54 -4.00 7.95 16.90
C PHE A 54 -5.36 7.92 16.19
N ILE A 55 -6.40 8.50 16.79
CA ILE A 55 -7.73 8.57 16.19
C ILE A 55 -7.71 9.39 14.90
N VAL A 56 -7.07 10.56 14.91
CA VAL A 56 -6.92 11.41 13.71
C VAL A 56 -6.20 10.63 12.60
N ASN A 57 -5.17 9.85 12.95
CA ASN A 57 -4.46 9.02 11.99
C ASN A 57 -5.35 7.94 11.37
N LEU A 58 -6.15 7.23 12.17
CA LEU A 58 -7.09 6.23 11.67
C LEU A 58 -8.13 6.84 10.73
N VAL A 59 -8.70 7.99 11.09
CA VAL A 59 -9.68 8.70 10.25
C VAL A 59 -9.04 9.14 8.93
N PHE A 60 -7.83 9.70 8.98
CA PHE A 60 -7.09 10.10 7.79
C PHE A 60 -6.82 8.93 6.84
N PHE A 61 -6.35 7.80 7.34
CA PHE A 61 -6.10 6.62 6.51
C PHE A 61 -7.39 5.97 6.01
N ARG A 62 -8.47 6.02 6.78
CA ARG A 62 -9.79 5.59 6.31
C ARG A 62 -10.29 6.42 5.14
N TYR A 63 -10.10 7.74 5.22
CA TYR A 63 -10.42 8.65 4.13
C TYR A 63 -9.62 8.34 2.86
N LEU A 64 -8.33 8.00 3.01
CA LEU A 64 -7.49 7.58 1.88
C LEU A 64 -7.93 6.22 1.30
N GLU A 65 -8.29 5.26 2.14
CA GLU A 65 -8.78 3.94 1.72
C GLU A 65 -10.09 4.07 0.94
N ASN A 66 -11.00 4.97 1.36
CA ASN A 66 -12.24 5.28 0.63
C ASN A 66 -11.98 5.88 -0.76
N LYS A 67 -10.83 6.52 -0.97
CA LYS A 67 -10.39 6.97 -2.30
C LYS A 67 -9.71 5.87 -3.13
N GLY A 68 -9.57 4.66 -2.59
CA GLY A 68 -8.87 3.54 -3.21
C GLY A 68 -7.34 3.64 -3.15
N LEU A 69 -6.77 4.55 -2.34
CA LEU A 69 -5.33 4.66 -2.20
C LEU A 69 -4.82 3.77 -1.06
N THR A 70 -3.88 2.89 -1.38
CA THR A 70 -3.04 2.22 -0.37
C THR A 70 -2.04 3.21 0.21
N VAL A 71 -1.54 2.99 1.43
CA VAL A 71 -0.50 3.83 2.06
C VAL A 71 0.69 4.14 1.12
N PRO A 72 1.33 3.16 0.44
CA PRO A 72 2.42 3.46 -0.50
C PRO A 72 1.96 4.26 -1.72
N ALA A 73 0.74 4.06 -2.22
CA ALA A 73 0.19 4.87 -3.30
C ALA A 73 -0.08 6.31 -2.85
N ALA A 74 -0.62 6.51 -1.64
CA ALA A 74 -0.82 7.82 -1.04
C ALA A 74 0.50 8.56 -0.86
N MET A 75 1.57 7.90 -0.42
CA MET A 75 2.91 8.50 -0.31
C MET A 75 3.53 8.86 -1.67
N ARG A 76 3.26 8.08 -2.72
CA ARG A 76 3.66 8.45 -4.09
C ARG A 76 2.89 9.67 -4.57
N ASN A 77 1.59 9.73 -4.31
CA ASN A 77 0.75 10.87 -4.66
C ASN A 77 1.19 12.13 -3.90
N LEU A 78 1.46 12.01 -2.60
CA LEU A 78 1.99 13.09 -1.77
C LEU A 78 3.32 13.62 -2.32
N ARG A 79 4.26 12.73 -2.66
CA ARG A 79 5.52 13.16 -3.29
C ARG A 79 5.31 13.85 -4.63
N ALA A 80 4.45 13.30 -5.48
CA ALA A 80 4.13 13.90 -6.76
C ALA A 80 3.47 15.28 -6.58
N TRP A 81 2.64 15.45 -5.56
CA TRP A 81 2.02 16.71 -5.19
C TRP A 81 3.04 17.73 -4.65
N VAL A 82 3.97 17.33 -3.78
CA VAL A 82 5.05 18.20 -3.24
C VAL A 82 6.01 18.66 -4.34
N VAL A 83 6.40 17.76 -5.25
CA VAL A 83 7.28 18.11 -6.38
C VAL A 83 6.57 19.01 -7.39
N GLY A 84 5.24 18.89 -7.50
CA GLY A 84 4.44 19.67 -8.42
C GLY A 84 4.53 19.19 -9.87
N VAL A 85 4.18 20.10 -10.79
CA VAL A 85 4.08 19.82 -12.23
C VAL A 85 5.46 19.71 -12.89
N GLU A 86 6.43 20.46 -12.40
CA GLU A 86 7.79 20.46 -12.95
C GLU A 86 8.56 19.22 -12.50
N ARG A 87 8.65 18.25 -13.40
CA ARG A 87 9.42 17.03 -13.20
C ARG A 87 10.71 17.13 -14.03
N PRO A 88 11.84 17.59 -13.48
CA PRO A 88 13.06 17.85 -14.25
C PRO A 88 13.57 16.61 -14.99
N GLY A 89 13.35 15.40 -14.45
CA GLY A 89 13.68 14.14 -15.12
C GLY A 89 12.88 13.87 -16.42
N TRP A 90 11.72 14.48 -16.62
CA TRP A 90 10.91 14.33 -17.84
C TRP A 90 11.51 15.07 -19.03
N VAL A 91 12.35 16.07 -18.80
CA VAL A 91 13.01 16.84 -19.86
C VAL A 91 13.95 15.94 -20.67
N ALA A 92 14.67 15.03 -20.02
CA ALA A 92 15.55 14.07 -20.70
C ALA A 92 14.75 13.03 -21.50
N VAL A 93 13.64 12.52 -20.94
CA VAL A 93 12.76 11.55 -21.62
C VAL A 93 12.08 12.17 -22.84
N LYS A 94 11.56 13.40 -22.74
CA LYS A 94 10.97 14.13 -23.87
C LYS A 94 11.97 14.37 -25.00
N ARG A 95 13.25 14.60 -24.68
CA ARG A 95 14.31 14.80 -25.66
C ARG A 95 14.76 13.50 -26.34
N ARG A 96 14.68 12.36 -25.65
CA ARG A 96 15.07 11.04 -26.18
C ARG A 96 13.87 10.29 -26.75
N LYS A 97 13.20 10.88 -27.75
CA LYS A 97 12.22 10.16 -28.56
C LYS A 97 12.91 9.61 -29.80
N PHE A 98 12.64 8.35 -30.12
CA PHE A 98 13.07 7.75 -31.38
C PHE A 98 12.30 8.46 -32.49
N MET A 99 12.98 9.36 -33.21
CA MET A 99 12.45 10.03 -34.39
C MET A 99 12.83 9.16 -35.58
N ASP A 100 11.84 8.55 -36.21
CA ASP A 100 12.03 7.83 -37.46
C ASP A 100 12.03 8.86 -38.60
N TYR A 101 13.09 8.89 -39.41
CA TYR A 101 13.28 9.88 -40.47
C TYR A 101 12.82 9.37 -41.85
N GLY A 102 12.30 8.15 -41.93
CA GLY A 102 11.94 7.50 -43.21
C GLY A 102 13.14 6.89 -43.92
#